data_AF-A8Y2E8-F1
#
_entry.id   AF-A8Y2E8-F1
#
_cell.length_a   1.000
_cell.length_b   1.000
_cell.length_c   1.000
_cell.angle_alpha   90.00
_cell.angle_beta   90.00
_cell.angle_gamma   90.00
#
_symmetry.space_group_name_H-M   'P 1'
#
loop_
_entity.id
_entity.type
_entity.pdbx_description
1 polymer ?
#
loop_
_entity_poly.entity_id
_entity_poly.type
_entity_poly.pdbx_seq_one_letter_code
_entity_poly.pdbx_strand_id
1 'polypeptide(L)'
;MRPLHVCSLALFSILAPVLVDSQYPITYGCMAQILAYAPMNKLNTFVNNLNNKDTTLALKKKRANTWVPANMGTHKFAALDIYGTSSTALSGVINLLDHRDTVGKFWNDLTPGLTKVFNASVAKTYKNMWAKTDKVHDNAFFDALNEWYAYCHYHSPAGKRTALYNAIQAVTGKYTNNTALNFEPLSDAYYTRYMLMTVLGMW
;
A
#
# COMPACT_ATOMS: atom_id res chain seq x y z
N MET A 1 -34.51 26.99 0.33
CA MET A 1 -33.38 26.03 0.37
C MET A 1 -32.84 25.91 -1.05
N ARG A 2 -31.63 26.42 -1.30
CA ARG A 2 -30.97 26.32 -2.62
C ARG A 2 -30.20 24.99 -2.68
N PRO A 3 -30.25 24.23 -3.77
CA PRO A 3 -29.41 23.05 -3.92
C PRO A 3 -27.95 23.49 -4.11
N LEU A 4 -27.07 23.03 -3.21
CA LEU A 4 -25.62 23.11 -3.39
C LEU A 4 -25.28 22.30 -4.64
N HIS A 5 -25.07 22.99 -5.76
CA HIS A 5 -24.36 22.44 -6.90
C HIS A 5 -22.88 22.39 -6.52
N VAL A 6 -22.47 21.30 -5.88
CA VAL A 6 -21.05 21.00 -5.73
C VAL A 6 -20.52 20.69 -7.12
N CYS A 7 -19.83 21.66 -7.72
CA CYS A 7 -19.17 21.54 -9.01
C CYS A 7 -18.28 20.29 -9.05
N SER A 8 -18.77 19.23 -9.70
CA SER A 8 -18.05 17.99 -10.01
C SER A 8 -16.79 18.19 -10.87
N LEU A 9 -16.51 19.42 -11.31
CA LEU A 9 -15.36 19.82 -12.11
C LEU A 9 -14.05 19.93 -11.31
N ALA A 10 -14.10 20.12 -9.99
CA ALA A 10 -12.89 20.25 -9.17
C ALA A 10 -12.20 18.91 -8.84
N LEU A 11 -12.84 17.76 -9.13
CA LEU A 11 -12.25 16.43 -8.92
C LEU A 11 -11.30 15.98 -10.05
N PHE A 12 -11.18 16.76 -11.14
CA PHE A 12 -10.48 16.33 -12.37
C PHE A 12 -9.11 16.96 -12.63
N SER A 13 -8.57 17.80 -11.74
CA SER A 13 -7.32 18.55 -12.00
C SER A 13 -6.06 17.95 -11.36
N ILE A 14 -5.91 16.62 -11.37
CA ILE A 14 -4.57 15.99 -11.20
C ILE A 14 -4.38 14.93 -12.28
N LEU A 15 -4.28 15.41 -13.52
CA LEU A 15 -3.66 14.71 -14.65
C LEU A 15 -2.13 14.82 -14.50
N ALA A 16 -1.57 14.28 -13.43
CA ALA A 16 -0.17 13.90 -13.43
C ALA A 16 -0.13 12.43 -13.89
N PRO A 17 0.52 12.10 -15.04
CA PRO A 17 0.83 10.72 -15.35
C PRO A 17 1.79 10.22 -14.27
N VAL A 18 1.27 9.51 -13.27
CA VAL A 18 2.10 8.70 -12.39
C VAL A 18 2.59 7.55 -13.25
N LEU A 19 3.78 7.72 -13.82
CA LEU A 19 4.60 6.59 -14.25
C LEU A 19 4.88 5.79 -12.98
N VAL A 20 4.13 4.71 -12.78
CA VAL A 20 4.49 3.70 -11.80
C VAL A 20 5.71 2.99 -12.39
N ASP A 21 6.89 3.52 -12.06
CA ASP A 21 8.15 2.78 -12.18
C ASP A 21 8.01 1.43 -11.45
N SER A 22 8.87 0.49 -11.78
CA SER A 22 8.80 -0.96 -11.50
C SER A 22 8.41 -1.42 -10.08
N GLN A 23 8.27 -0.54 -9.09
CA GLN A 23 7.79 -0.81 -7.74
C GLN A 23 6.77 0.25 -7.26
N TYR A 24 5.67 -0.20 -6.64
CA TYR A 24 4.64 0.70 -6.13
C TYR A 24 5.15 1.53 -4.93
N PRO A 25 4.79 2.83 -4.85
CA PRO A 25 5.29 3.72 -3.82
C PRO A 25 4.80 3.31 -2.42
N ILE A 26 5.60 3.66 -1.42
CA ILE A 26 5.30 3.52 0.01
C ILE A 26 4.67 4.82 0.49
N THR A 27 3.53 4.74 1.21
CA THR A 27 2.95 5.94 1.82
C THR A 27 3.71 6.35 3.08
N TYR A 28 3.68 7.66 3.36
CA TYR A 28 4.20 8.17 4.63
C TYR A 28 3.40 7.62 5.82
N GLY A 29 2.07 7.53 5.70
CA GLY A 29 1.18 7.03 6.75
C GLY A 29 1.57 5.62 7.21
N CYS A 30 1.70 4.69 6.26
CA CYS A 30 2.14 3.32 6.54
C CYS A 30 3.52 3.28 7.22
N MET A 31 4.49 4.05 6.72
CA MET A 31 5.84 4.10 7.32
C MET A 31 5.82 4.74 8.73
N ALA A 32 4.99 5.75 8.95
CA ALA A 32 4.84 6.42 10.25
C ALA A 32 4.18 5.53 11.30
N GLN A 33 3.36 4.55 10.91
CA GLN A 33 2.84 3.54 11.84
C GLN A 33 3.95 2.60 12.33
N ILE A 34 4.92 2.27 11.47
CA ILE A 34 6.07 1.43 11.82
C ILE A 34 7.13 2.21 12.60
N LEU A 35 7.37 3.46 12.21
CA LEU A 35 8.44 4.32 12.73
C LEU A 35 7.88 5.55 13.47
N ALA A 36 6.91 5.31 14.37
CA ALA A 36 6.11 6.36 15.00
C ALA A 36 6.92 7.39 15.81
N TYR A 37 8.10 7.00 16.31
CA TYR A 37 8.96 7.85 17.14
C TYR A 37 10.12 8.47 16.36
N ALA A 38 10.26 8.18 15.06
CA ALA A 38 11.30 8.77 14.24
C ALA A 38 11.00 10.26 13.98
N PRO A 39 12.02 11.15 13.99
CA PRO A 39 11.81 12.56 13.71
C PRO A 39 11.14 12.79 12.34
N MET A 40 10.01 13.49 12.31
CA MET A 40 9.15 13.64 11.13
C MET A 40 9.90 14.11 9.88
N ASN A 41 10.79 15.10 10.02
CA ASN A 41 11.60 15.62 8.91
C ASN A 41 12.54 14.54 8.31
N LYS A 42 13.16 13.72 9.18
CA LYS A 42 14.03 12.63 8.76
C LYS A 42 13.21 11.50 8.13
N LEU A 43 12.06 11.17 8.70
CA LEU A 43 11.15 10.14 8.20
C LEU A 43 10.63 10.48 6.80
N ASN A 44 10.18 11.73 6.59
CA ASN A 44 9.78 12.24 5.28
C ASN A 44 10.91 12.08 4.24
N THR A 45 12.14 12.46 4.62
CA THR A 45 13.31 12.32 3.75
C THR A 45 13.62 10.86 3.44
N PHE A 46 13.49 9.97 4.42
CA PHE A 46 13.69 8.53 4.26
C PHE A 46 12.69 7.93 3.27
N VAL A 47 11.38 8.18 3.45
CA VAL A 47 10.32 7.71 2.54
C VAL A 47 10.53 8.24 1.13
N ASN A 48 10.87 9.53 0.97
CA ASN A 48 11.14 10.12 -0.33
C ASN A 48 12.35 9.49 -1.03
N ASN A 49 13.41 9.15 -0.29
CA ASN A 49 14.56 8.47 -0.87
C ASN A 49 14.21 7.02 -1.28
N LEU A 50 13.43 6.30 -0.46
CA LEU A 50 12.96 4.95 -0.82
C LEU A 50 12.10 4.97 -2.08
N ASN A 51 11.27 5.99 -2.29
CA ASN A 51 10.39 6.06 -3.46
C ASN A 51 11.09 6.60 -4.71
N ASN A 52 12.02 7.56 -4.59
CA ASN A 52 12.53 8.31 -5.73
C ASN A 52 14.02 8.09 -6.06
N LYS A 53 14.81 7.48 -5.14
CA LYS A 53 16.24 7.27 -5.35
C LYS A 53 16.63 5.79 -5.36
N ASP A 54 16.02 5.00 -4.49
CA ASP A 54 16.33 3.58 -4.37
C ASP A 54 15.46 2.76 -5.34
N THR A 55 15.95 2.54 -6.55
CA THR A 55 15.15 1.94 -7.64
C THR A 55 14.97 0.42 -7.54
N THR A 56 15.64 -0.24 -6.60
CA THR A 56 15.56 -1.70 -6.41
C THR A 56 15.26 -2.05 -4.96
N LEU A 57 14.62 -3.20 -4.76
CA LEU A 57 14.36 -3.75 -3.42
C LEU A 57 15.66 -3.85 -2.60
N ALA A 58 16.76 -4.27 -3.22
CA ALA A 58 18.06 -4.39 -2.56
C ALA A 58 18.59 -3.02 -2.05
N LEU A 59 18.46 -1.95 -2.85
CA LEU A 59 18.85 -0.60 -2.45
C LEU A 59 17.96 -0.09 -1.29
N LYS A 60 16.65 -0.32 -1.37
CA LYS A 60 15.70 0.05 -0.30
C LYS A 60 16.02 -0.66 1.01
N LYS A 61 16.25 -1.97 0.96
CA LYS A 61 16.64 -2.78 2.12
C LYS A 61 17.99 -2.30 2.69
N LYS A 62 18.97 -1.99 1.84
CA LYS A 62 20.25 -1.41 2.28
C LYS A 62 20.03 -0.10 3.04
N ARG A 63 19.20 0.81 2.51
CA ARG A 63 18.89 2.06 3.22
C ARG A 63 18.17 1.81 4.54
N ALA A 64 17.18 0.93 4.57
CA ALA A 64 16.45 0.59 5.80
C ALA A 64 17.38 0.05 6.90
N ASN A 65 18.28 -0.88 6.54
CA ASN A 65 19.26 -1.47 7.48
C ASN A 65 20.19 -0.43 8.11
N THR A 66 20.55 0.63 7.39
CA THR A 66 21.40 1.71 7.94
C THR A 66 20.57 2.77 8.67
N TRP A 67 19.42 3.15 8.12
CA TRP A 67 18.67 4.31 8.59
C TRP A 67 17.85 4.01 9.83
N VAL A 68 17.14 2.88 9.88
CA VAL A 68 16.19 2.55 10.95
C VAL A 68 16.90 2.50 12.31
N PRO A 69 17.99 1.72 12.50
CA PRO A 69 18.65 1.64 13.81
C PRO A 69 19.18 2.98 14.33
N ALA A 70 19.49 3.92 13.43
CA ALA A 70 20.05 5.22 13.76
C ALA A 70 18.99 6.32 14.02
N ASN A 71 17.71 6.08 13.72
CA ASN A 71 16.70 7.14 13.69
C ASN A 71 15.34 6.77 14.32
N MET A 72 15.23 5.65 15.03
CA MET A 72 14.00 5.19 15.71
C MET A 72 13.38 6.19 16.69
N GLY A 73 14.17 7.12 17.24
CA GLY A 73 13.73 7.95 18.36
C GLY A 73 13.58 7.14 19.66
N THR A 74 13.06 7.77 20.72
CA THR A 74 12.84 7.12 22.02
C THR A 74 11.37 6.72 22.16
N HIS A 75 11.09 5.43 22.27
CA HIS A 75 9.73 4.93 22.49
C HIS A 75 9.29 5.23 23.92
N LYS A 76 8.13 5.87 24.06
CA LYS A 76 7.55 6.17 25.37
C LYS A 76 6.98 4.92 26.07
N PHE A 77 6.56 3.93 25.29
CA PHE A 77 5.93 2.68 25.77
C PHE A 77 6.40 1.47 24.95
N ALA A 78 7.72 1.19 24.95
CA ALA A 78 8.31 0.16 24.08
C ALA A 78 7.72 -1.26 24.26
N ALA A 79 7.27 -1.61 25.47
CA ALA A 79 6.67 -2.91 25.75
C ALA A 79 5.29 -3.12 25.08
N LEU A 80 4.63 -2.02 24.70
CA LEU A 80 3.28 -2.00 24.13
C LEU A 80 3.28 -1.74 22.62
N ASP A 81 4.44 -1.38 22.09
CA ASP A 81 4.64 -1.08 20.68
C ASP A 81 5.29 -2.29 19.99
N ILE A 82 4.59 -2.86 19.00
CA ILE A 82 5.09 -3.99 18.20
C ILE A 82 6.42 -3.60 17.54
N TYR A 83 6.58 -2.33 17.17
CA TYR A 83 7.79 -1.77 16.59
C TYR A 83 8.64 -1.03 17.62
N GLY A 84 8.46 -1.32 18.92
CA GLY A 84 9.13 -0.68 20.05
C GLY A 84 10.66 -0.80 20.10
N THR A 85 11.25 -1.66 19.26
CA THR A 85 12.69 -1.90 19.19
C THR A 85 13.20 -1.72 17.77
N SER A 86 14.45 -1.29 17.60
CA SER A 86 15.06 -1.14 16.27
C SER A 86 15.00 -2.41 15.43
N SER A 87 15.08 -3.59 16.06
CA SER A 87 14.99 -4.88 15.37
C SER A 87 13.57 -5.15 14.83
N THR A 88 12.55 -4.97 15.67
CA THR A 88 11.15 -5.21 15.27
C THR A 88 10.68 -4.16 14.25
N ALA A 89 11.04 -2.90 14.43
CA ALA A 89 10.76 -1.84 13.46
C ALA A 89 11.46 -2.09 12.12
N LEU A 90 12.75 -2.46 12.14
CA LEU A 90 13.47 -2.81 10.91
C LEU A 90 12.79 -3.98 10.20
N SER A 91 12.40 -5.03 10.92
CA SER A 91 11.65 -6.15 10.34
C SER A 91 10.32 -5.69 9.72
N GLY A 92 9.57 -4.82 10.40
CA GLY A 92 8.34 -4.21 9.86
C GLY A 92 8.60 -3.45 8.56
N VAL A 93 9.64 -2.61 8.52
CA VAL A 93 10.03 -1.87 7.30
C VAL A 93 10.43 -2.84 6.19
N ILE A 94 11.22 -3.87 6.46
CA ILE A 94 11.62 -4.86 5.45
C ILE A 94 10.41 -5.61 4.90
N ASN A 95 9.46 -6.00 5.75
CA ASN A 95 8.23 -6.66 5.33
C ASN A 95 7.37 -5.74 4.45
N LEU A 96 7.26 -4.45 4.80
CA LEU A 96 6.61 -3.46 3.94
C LEU A 96 7.31 -3.34 2.57
N LEU A 97 8.64 -3.34 2.54
CA LEU A 97 9.39 -3.29 1.27
C LEU A 97 9.13 -4.53 0.41
N ASP A 98 9.13 -5.72 1.01
CA ASP A 98 8.81 -6.98 0.33
C ASP A 98 7.35 -7.03 -0.15
N HIS A 99 6.43 -6.46 0.63
CA HIS A 99 5.06 -6.26 0.24
C HIS A 99 4.96 -5.41 -1.03
N ARG A 100 5.59 -4.22 -1.08
CA ARG A 100 5.53 -3.34 -2.25
C ARG A 100 6.14 -3.94 -3.50
N ASP A 101 7.24 -4.69 -3.36
CA ASP A 101 7.83 -5.45 -4.45
C ASP A 101 6.87 -6.52 -4.98
N THR A 102 6.18 -7.21 -4.08
CA THR A 102 5.18 -8.23 -4.42
C THR A 102 3.96 -7.65 -5.13
N VAL A 103 3.47 -6.47 -4.72
CA VAL A 103 2.40 -5.75 -5.44
C VAL A 103 2.86 -5.38 -6.86
N GLY A 104 4.14 -5.02 -7.04
CA GLY A 104 4.73 -4.81 -8.37
C GLY A 104 4.64 -6.06 -9.25
N LYS A 105 5.02 -7.22 -8.71
CA LYS A 105 4.93 -8.53 -9.40
C LYS A 105 3.48 -8.90 -9.74
N PHE A 106 2.56 -8.73 -8.79
CA PHE A 106 1.12 -8.95 -9.02
C PHE A 106 0.62 -8.17 -10.23
N TRP A 107 1.01 -6.90 -10.38
CA TRP A 107 0.59 -6.09 -11.52
C TRP A 107 1.27 -6.46 -12.83
N ASN A 108 2.52 -6.95 -12.79
CA ASN A 108 3.17 -7.51 -13.98
C ASN A 108 2.41 -8.74 -14.49
N ASP A 109 1.86 -9.57 -13.59
CA ASP A 109 1.03 -10.71 -13.95
C ASP A 109 -0.39 -10.33 -14.40
N LEU A 110 -0.99 -9.31 -13.81
CA LEU A 110 -2.36 -8.89 -14.10
C LEU A 110 -2.50 -8.07 -15.40
N THR A 111 -1.51 -7.24 -15.72
CA THR A 111 -1.57 -6.31 -16.86
C THR A 111 -1.85 -7.00 -18.20
N PRO A 112 -1.22 -8.16 -18.53
CA PRO A 112 -1.55 -8.90 -19.75
C PRO A 112 -3.01 -9.37 -19.81
N GLY A 113 -3.55 -9.85 -18.68
CA GLY A 113 -4.95 -10.27 -18.57
C GLY A 113 -5.92 -9.13 -18.84
N LEU A 114 -5.69 -7.97 -18.21
CA LEU A 114 -6.50 -6.76 -18.45
C LEU A 114 -6.40 -6.26 -19.89
N THR A 115 -5.20 -6.32 -20.48
CA THR A 115 -4.97 -5.93 -21.88
C THR A 115 -5.74 -6.82 -22.84
N LYS A 116 -5.84 -8.13 -22.57
CA LYS A 116 -6.64 -9.08 -23.37
C LYS A 116 -8.14 -8.80 -23.28
N VAL A 117 -8.65 -8.44 -22.10
CA VAL A 117 -10.09 -8.16 -21.90
C VAL A 117 -10.50 -6.84 -22.55
N PHE A 118 -9.66 -5.80 -22.45
CA PHE A 118 -10.00 -4.45 -22.90
C PHE A 118 -9.11 -3.99 -24.05
N ASN A 119 -7.88 -3.58 -23.72
CA ASN A 119 -6.74 -3.16 -24.54
C ASN A 119 -5.71 -2.48 -23.61
N ALA A 120 -4.56 -2.07 -24.15
CA ALA A 120 -3.49 -1.46 -23.36
C ALA A 120 -3.88 -0.11 -22.70
N SER A 121 -4.71 0.70 -23.37
CA SER A 121 -5.13 2.02 -22.85
C SER A 121 -6.02 1.90 -21.61
N VAL A 122 -7.01 1.00 -21.66
CA VAL A 122 -7.90 0.74 -20.52
C VAL A 122 -7.15 0.04 -19.39
N ALA A 123 -6.27 -0.92 -19.71
CA ALA A 123 -5.44 -1.58 -18.70
C ALA A 123 -4.55 -0.58 -17.94
N LYS A 124 -3.92 0.37 -18.66
CA LYS A 124 -3.17 1.48 -18.06
C LYS A 124 -4.04 2.36 -17.17
N THR A 125 -5.25 2.68 -17.61
CA THR A 125 -6.21 3.46 -16.80
C THR A 125 -6.54 2.77 -15.48
N TYR A 126 -6.84 1.47 -15.51
CA TYR A 126 -7.12 0.70 -14.31
C TYR A 126 -5.90 0.54 -13.39
N LYS A 127 -4.70 0.36 -13.94
CA LYS A 127 -3.45 0.36 -13.15
C LYS A 127 -3.19 1.69 -12.45
N ASN A 128 -3.43 2.80 -13.14
CA ASN A 128 -3.32 4.13 -12.54
C ASN A 128 -4.39 4.37 -11.47
N MET A 129 -5.59 3.81 -11.66
CA MET A 129 -6.66 3.92 -10.68
C MET A 129 -6.31 3.15 -9.40
N TRP A 130 -5.77 1.94 -9.54
CA TRP A 130 -5.22 1.18 -8.42
C TRP A 130 -4.22 1.99 -7.60
N ALA A 131 -3.25 2.65 -8.25
CA ALA A 131 -2.23 3.41 -7.54
C ALA A 131 -2.80 4.53 -6.65
N LYS A 132 -3.97 5.09 -7.00
CA LYS A 132 -4.65 6.06 -6.13
C LYS A 132 -5.42 5.38 -5.02
N THR A 133 -6.14 4.30 -5.31
CA THR A 133 -6.89 3.50 -4.32
C THR A 133 -5.95 2.94 -3.25
N ASP A 134 -4.85 2.33 -3.66
CA ASP A 134 -3.81 1.79 -2.77
C ASP A 134 -3.15 2.86 -1.88
N LYS A 135 -3.06 4.11 -2.36
CA LYS A 135 -2.60 5.23 -1.54
C LYS A 135 -3.63 5.64 -0.47
N VAL A 136 -4.92 5.57 -0.77
CA VAL A 136 -6.01 5.89 0.19
C VAL A 136 -6.05 4.86 1.31
N HIS A 137 -5.76 3.59 1.01
CA HIS A 137 -5.73 2.49 1.97
C HIS A 137 -4.37 2.31 2.65
N ASP A 138 -3.47 3.29 2.58
CA ASP A 138 -2.14 3.23 3.19
C ASP A 138 -1.39 1.91 2.92
N ASN A 139 -1.46 1.45 1.67
CA ASN A 139 -0.85 0.21 1.17
C ASN A 139 -1.48 -1.10 1.68
N ALA A 140 -2.68 -1.09 2.29
CA ALA A 140 -3.45 -2.31 2.57
C ALA A 140 -3.99 -2.92 1.26
N PHE A 141 -3.39 -4.04 0.83
CA PHE A 141 -3.63 -4.58 -0.51
C PHE A 141 -5.05 -5.09 -0.73
N PHE A 142 -5.63 -5.86 0.19
CA PHE A 142 -6.95 -6.45 -0.04
C PHE A 142 -8.07 -5.43 0.03
N ASP A 143 -7.96 -4.43 0.90
CA ASP A 143 -8.87 -3.29 0.93
C ASP A 143 -8.81 -2.51 -0.38
N ALA A 144 -7.59 -2.24 -0.86
CA ALA A 144 -7.39 -1.61 -2.16
C ALA A 144 -7.94 -2.47 -3.31
N LEU A 145 -7.79 -3.79 -3.26
CA LEU A 145 -8.32 -4.74 -4.26
C LEU A 145 -9.82 -4.77 -4.33
N ASN A 146 -10.48 -4.79 -3.18
CA ASN A 146 -11.93 -4.80 -3.12
C ASN A 146 -12.52 -3.50 -3.67
N GLU A 147 -12.00 -2.34 -3.24
CA GLU A 147 -12.50 -1.04 -3.71
C GLU A 147 -12.15 -0.80 -5.19
N TRP A 148 -10.93 -1.12 -5.61
CA TRP A 148 -10.52 -0.99 -7.00
C TRP A 148 -11.34 -1.92 -7.92
N TYR A 149 -11.60 -3.15 -7.50
CA TYR A 149 -12.44 -4.08 -8.27
C TYR A 149 -13.87 -3.54 -8.41
N ALA A 150 -14.46 -3.02 -7.33
CA ALA A 150 -15.78 -2.42 -7.38
C ALA A 150 -15.82 -1.29 -8.43
N TYR A 151 -14.84 -0.38 -8.40
CA TYR A 151 -14.71 0.66 -9.43
C TYR A 151 -14.63 0.06 -10.84
N CYS A 152 -13.72 -0.87 -11.08
CA CYS A 152 -13.54 -1.49 -12.40
C CYS A 152 -14.80 -2.22 -12.87
N HIS A 153 -15.52 -2.89 -11.98
CA HIS A 153 -16.76 -3.61 -12.30
C HIS A 153 -17.83 -2.65 -12.82
N TYR A 154 -18.10 -1.55 -12.11
CA TYR A 154 -19.12 -0.58 -12.50
C TYR A 154 -18.75 0.24 -13.73
N HIS A 155 -17.45 0.41 -14.00
CA HIS A 155 -16.93 1.13 -15.18
C HIS A 155 -16.58 0.21 -16.36
N SER A 156 -16.85 -1.10 -16.24
CA SER A 156 -16.69 -2.06 -17.34
C SER A 156 -18.02 -2.30 -18.07
N PRO A 157 -18.00 -2.43 -19.42
CA PRO A 157 -19.16 -2.92 -20.16
C PRO A 157 -19.63 -4.26 -19.62
N ALA A 158 -20.95 -4.47 -19.54
CA ALA A 158 -21.55 -5.67 -18.92
C ALA A 158 -20.93 -6.98 -19.45
N GLY A 159 -20.77 -7.10 -20.78
CA GLY A 159 -20.18 -8.28 -21.43
C GLY A 159 -18.70 -8.55 -21.14
N LYS A 160 -17.98 -7.63 -20.46
CA LYS A 160 -16.57 -7.79 -20.10
C LYS A 160 -16.34 -8.04 -18.61
N ARG A 161 -17.35 -7.88 -17.76
CA ARG A 161 -17.22 -7.97 -16.29
C ARG A 161 -16.77 -9.35 -15.81
N THR A 162 -17.31 -10.42 -16.39
CA THR A 162 -16.89 -11.79 -16.08
C THR A 162 -15.44 -12.04 -16.46
N ALA A 163 -15.01 -11.58 -17.63
CA ALA A 163 -13.63 -11.75 -18.09
C ALA A 163 -12.64 -10.93 -17.22
N LEU A 164 -13.03 -9.72 -16.79
CA LEU A 164 -12.30 -8.94 -15.80
C LEU A 164 -12.14 -9.71 -14.48
N TYR A 165 -13.24 -10.22 -13.91
CA TYR A 165 -13.21 -10.98 -12.67
C TYR A 165 -12.31 -12.21 -12.78
N ASN A 166 -12.41 -12.98 -13.87
CA ASN A 166 -11.59 -14.16 -14.09
C ASN A 166 -10.10 -13.82 -14.22
N ALA A 167 -9.76 -12.70 -14.88
CA ALA A 167 -8.38 -12.24 -14.99
C ALA A 167 -7.79 -11.88 -13.61
N ILE A 168 -8.57 -11.22 -12.75
CA ILE A 168 -8.15 -10.88 -11.38
C ILE A 168 -8.00 -12.16 -10.56
N GLN A 169 -9.02 -13.02 -10.53
CA GLN A 169 -9.00 -14.27 -9.76
C GLN A 169 -7.84 -15.19 -10.15
N ALA A 170 -7.55 -15.31 -11.45
CA ALA A 170 -6.44 -16.13 -11.92
C ALA A 170 -5.08 -15.64 -11.39
N VAL A 171 -4.90 -14.33 -11.20
CA VAL A 171 -3.67 -13.77 -10.64
C VAL A 171 -3.70 -13.83 -9.11
N THR A 172 -4.77 -13.40 -8.46
CA THR A 172 -4.91 -13.48 -6.99
C THR A 172 -4.68 -14.92 -6.49
N GLY A 173 -5.20 -15.92 -7.22
CA GLY A 173 -4.96 -17.33 -6.94
C GLY A 173 -3.49 -17.77 -6.92
N LYS A 174 -2.60 -17.12 -7.69
CA LYS A 174 -1.15 -17.37 -7.66
C LYS A 174 -0.49 -16.86 -6.38
N TYR A 175 -1.11 -15.87 -5.74
CA TYR A 175 -0.57 -15.18 -4.58
C TYR A 175 -1.29 -15.53 -3.28
N THR A 176 -2.27 -16.45 -3.28
CA THR A 176 -3.07 -16.83 -2.10
C THR A 176 -2.22 -17.23 -0.88
N ASN A 177 -1.04 -17.81 -1.10
CA ASN A 177 -0.11 -18.21 -0.03
C ASN A 177 1.06 -17.23 0.17
N ASN A 178 1.07 -16.10 -0.53
CA ASN A 178 2.14 -15.12 -0.44
C ASN A 178 1.90 -14.19 0.76
N THR A 179 2.58 -14.48 1.86
CA THR A 179 2.45 -13.71 3.11
C THR A 179 2.90 -12.26 2.99
N ALA A 180 3.74 -11.91 2.01
CA ALA A 180 4.15 -10.52 1.79
C ALA A 180 3.00 -9.67 1.26
N LEU A 181 2.05 -10.26 0.52
CA LEU A 181 0.86 -9.54 0.05
C LEU A 181 -0.12 -9.20 1.17
N ASN A 182 -0.14 -10.00 2.23
CA ASN A 182 -0.99 -9.85 3.41
C ASN A 182 -0.35 -8.93 4.47
N PHE A 183 0.70 -8.17 4.12
CA PHE A 183 1.33 -7.29 5.08
C PHE A 183 0.38 -6.14 5.44
N GLU A 184 0.10 -6.03 6.73
CA GLU A 184 -0.55 -4.87 7.33
C GLU A 184 0.36 -4.34 8.46
N PRO A 185 0.67 -3.04 8.46
CA PRO A 185 1.51 -2.43 9.50
C PRO A 185 0.89 -2.57 10.91
N LEU A 186 -0.44 -2.70 11.03
CA LEU A 186 -1.14 -2.95 12.29
C LEU A 186 -2.04 -4.18 12.11
N SER A 187 -1.52 -5.36 12.46
CA SER A 187 -2.24 -6.63 12.28
C SER A 187 -3.44 -6.79 13.24
N ASP A 188 -4.27 -7.80 13.01
CA ASP A 188 -5.31 -8.25 13.96
C ASP A 188 -4.78 -8.45 15.40
N ALA A 189 -3.50 -8.81 15.55
CA ALA A 189 -2.87 -8.95 16.86
C ALA A 189 -2.66 -7.59 17.56
N TYR A 190 -2.42 -6.52 16.81
CA TYR A 190 -2.42 -5.14 17.33
C TYR A 190 -3.82 -4.74 17.78
N TYR A 191 -4.84 -4.94 16.92
CA TYR A 191 -6.23 -4.63 17.28
C TYR A 191 -6.70 -5.44 18.49
N THR A 192 -6.32 -6.71 18.59
CA THR A 192 -6.62 -7.58 19.73
C THR A 192 -5.93 -7.08 21.00
N ARG A 193 -4.64 -6.73 20.96
CA ARG A 193 -3.94 -6.16 22.13
C ARG A 193 -4.51 -4.80 22.52
N TYR A 194 -4.76 -3.92 21.55
CA TYR A 194 -5.39 -2.62 21.79
C TYR A 194 -6.77 -2.76 22.43
N MET A 195 -7.61 -3.70 21.95
CA MET A 195 -8.88 -4.07 22.57
C MET A 195 -8.71 -4.60 23.99
N LEU A 196 -7.80 -5.55 24.22
CA LEU A 196 -7.55 -6.08 25.57
C LEU A 196 -7.12 -4.98 26.53
N MET A 197 -6.33 -4.01 26.09
CA MET A 197 -5.87 -2.90 26.91
C MET A 197 -6.98 -1.86 27.19
N THR A 198 -7.74 -1.46 26.16
CA THR A 198 -8.83 -0.48 26.30
C THR A 198 -10.06 -1.03 27.02
N VAL A 199 -10.35 -2.32 26.86
CA VAL A 199 -11.54 -2.97 27.43
C VAL A 199 -11.24 -3.64 28.77
N LEU A 200 -10.07 -4.27 28.94
CA LEU A 200 -9.75 -5.00 30.19
C LEU A 200 -8.84 -4.22 31.14
N GLY A 201 -8.39 -3.01 30.77
CA GLY A 201 -7.56 -2.16 31.63
C GLY A 201 -6.22 -2.80 32.03
N MET A 202 -5.76 -3.79 31.25
CA MET A 202 -4.48 -4.44 31.45
C MET A 202 -3.39 -3.54 30.85
N TRP A 203 -2.76 -2.73 31.71
CA TRP A 203 -1.63 -1.85 31.37
C TRP A 203 -0.29 -2.57 31.44
#